data_AF-A0A7S4V0E8-F1
#
_entry.id   AF-A0A7S4V0E8-F1
#
_cell.length_a   1.000
_cell.length_b   1.000
_cell.length_c   1.000
_cell.angle_alpha   90.00
_cell.angle_beta   90.00
_cell.angle_gamma   90.00
#
_symmetry.space_group_name_H-M   'P 1'
#
loop_
_entity.id
_entity.type
_entity.pdbx_description
1 polymer ?
#
loop_
_entity_poly.entity_id
_entity_poly.type
_entity_poly.pdbx_seq_one_letter_code
_entity_poly.pdbx_strand_id
1 'polypeptide(L)'
;MWFGEQDAANKPSPHAKPEPDERWQKAEIEKNAGVVEIRGAIGMFGPNWTNGIYDLDPERMSFVEPPAWQLRSQMYDRWLYFDLEHRWRVGSMEYKLKRKAAAGSICSEPVEPGTLPSDAKEWCVRMNYSDWESQDLKVRARPPKLGEDVVIQPGKNMDRVPVPEADEEPPPLENKEEEPPPLISKEEE
;
A
#
# COMPACT_ATOMS: atom_id res chain seq x y z
N MET A 1 -15.23 23.42 36.17
CA MET A 1 -16.15 23.41 35.02
C MET A 1 -15.42 22.68 33.90
N TRP A 2 -15.84 21.45 33.59
CA TRP A 2 -15.22 20.59 32.59
C TRP A 2 -16.20 20.53 31.40
N PHE A 3 -15.78 20.95 30.22
CA PHE A 3 -16.62 20.93 29.02
C PHE A 3 -16.67 19.50 28.49
N GLY A 4 -17.88 18.90 28.50
CA GLY A 4 -18.14 17.59 27.94
C GLY A 4 -18.01 17.63 26.42
N GLU A 5 -17.06 16.86 25.90
CA GLU A 5 -16.89 16.59 24.48
C GLU A 5 -18.01 15.63 24.04
N GLN A 6 -19.09 16.18 23.47
CA GLN A 6 -20.34 15.46 23.16
C GLN A 6 -20.36 14.82 21.76
N ASP A 7 -19.21 14.67 21.09
CA ASP A 7 -19.11 14.20 19.70
C ASP A 7 -18.30 12.90 19.52
N ALA A 8 -18.33 11.99 20.49
CA ALA A 8 -17.65 10.69 20.37
C ALA A 8 -18.47 9.62 19.60
N ALA A 9 -19.72 9.89 19.23
CA ALA A 9 -20.67 8.86 18.81
C ALA A 9 -20.69 8.51 17.31
N ASN A 10 -19.91 9.19 16.46
CA ASN A 10 -19.96 8.93 15.02
C ASN A 10 -18.58 8.74 14.39
N LYS A 11 -17.68 8.04 15.10
CA LYS A 11 -16.45 7.55 14.45
C LYS A 11 -16.82 6.35 13.58
N PRO A 12 -16.64 6.43 12.25
CA PRO A 12 -16.92 5.28 11.39
C PRO A 12 -16.09 4.09 11.85
N SER A 13 -16.71 2.90 11.85
CA SER A 13 -16.05 1.66 12.24
C SER A 13 -14.73 1.51 11.46
N PRO A 14 -13.63 1.06 12.09
CA PRO A 14 -12.32 0.89 11.45
C PRO A 14 -12.32 -0.16 10.31
N HIS A 15 -13.45 -0.84 10.09
CA HIS A 15 -13.69 -1.79 9.02
C HIS A 15 -14.89 -1.40 8.13
N ALA A 16 -15.32 -0.14 8.17
CA ALA A 16 -16.35 0.34 7.25
C ALA A 16 -15.87 0.09 5.82
N LYS A 17 -16.66 -0.67 5.06
CA LYS A 17 -16.49 -0.78 3.62
C LYS A 17 -17.16 0.44 2.98
N PRO A 18 -16.63 0.96 1.86
CA PRO A 18 -17.38 1.91 1.05
C PRO A 18 -18.73 1.30 0.69
N GLU A 19 -19.77 2.13 0.68
CA GLU A 19 -21.12 1.70 0.36
C GLU A 19 -21.13 1.09 -1.04
N PRO A 20 -21.73 -0.11 -1.24
CA PRO A 20 -21.84 -0.70 -2.55
C PRO A 20 -22.67 0.21 -3.46
N ASP A 21 -22.16 0.52 -4.65
CA ASP A 21 -22.80 1.42 -5.61
C ASP A 21 -22.73 0.82 -7.03
N GLU A 22 -23.87 0.76 -7.71
CA GLU A 22 -24.00 0.26 -9.08
C GLU A 22 -23.20 1.10 -10.10
N ARG A 23 -22.87 2.35 -9.76
CA ARG A 23 -22.01 3.22 -10.59
C ARG A 23 -20.64 2.61 -10.83
N TRP A 24 -20.11 1.82 -9.89
CA TRP A 24 -18.83 1.11 -10.08
C TRP A 24 -18.90 0.10 -11.21
N GLN A 25 -19.94 -0.74 -11.18
CA GLN A 25 -20.18 -1.72 -12.22
C GLN A 25 -20.35 -1.07 -13.59
N LYS A 26 -21.13 0.03 -13.66
CA LYS A 26 -21.34 0.77 -14.91
C LYS A 26 -20.04 1.31 -15.49
N ALA A 27 -19.23 2.00 -14.67
CA ALA A 27 -17.99 2.61 -15.11
C ALA A 27 -16.97 1.57 -15.59
N GLU A 28 -16.92 0.42 -14.93
CA GLU A 28 -16.05 -0.69 -15.30
C GLU A 28 -16.45 -1.32 -16.64
N ILE A 29 -17.75 -1.54 -16.86
CA ILE A 29 -18.26 -2.04 -18.15
C ILE A 29 -17.97 -1.06 -19.28
N GLU A 30 -18.19 0.23 -19.03
CA GLU A 30 -18.03 1.27 -20.06
C GLU A 30 -16.57 1.46 -20.48
N LYS A 31 -15.64 1.44 -19.52
CA LYS A 31 -14.22 1.71 -19.79
C LYS A 31 -13.35 0.46 -19.91
N ASN A 32 -13.87 -0.70 -19.52
CA ASN A 32 -13.18 -2.00 -19.51
C ASN A 32 -11.78 -1.90 -18.87
N ALA A 33 -11.70 -1.27 -17.69
CA ALA A 33 -10.45 -0.86 -17.05
C ALA A 33 -9.76 -2.01 -16.28
N GLY A 34 -9.38 -3.08 -16.96
CA GLY A 34 -8.70 -4.22 -16.33
C GLY A 34 -7.25 -3.93 -15.92
N VAL A 35 -6.61 -2.90 -16.48
CA VAL A 35 -5.23 -2.53 -16.15
C VAL A 35 -5.13 -1.01 -15.97
N VAL A 36 -4.40 -0.58 -14.93
CA VAL A 36 -4.09 0.83 -14.67
C VAL A 36 -2.59 1.03 -14.69
N GLU A 37 -2.12 2.01 -15.45
CA GLU A 37 -0.72 2.43 -15.47
C GLU A 37 -0.57 3.78 -14.81
N ILE A 38 0.38 3.89 -13.87
CA ILE A 38 0.73 5.12 -13.17
C ILE A 38 2.17 5.50 -13.53
N ARG A 39 2.39 6.73 -14.00
CA ARG A 39 3.72 7.29 -14.28
C ARG A 39 3.84 8.73 -13.77
N GLY A 40 5.05 9.12 -13.41
CA GLY A 40 5.41 10.49 -13.04
C GLY A 40 5.41 10.77 -11.53
N ALA A 41 5.11 9.79 -10.69
CA ALA A 41 5.11 9.99 -9.24
C ALA A 41 6.55 10.05 -8.70
N ILE A 42 6.90 11.15 -8.04
CA ILE A 42 8.20 11.36 -7.40
C ILE A 42 7.94 11.63 -5.92
N GLY A 43 8.30 10.70 -5.05
CA GLY A 43 8.05 10.82 -3.61
C GLY A 43 9.10 10.14 -2.76
N MET A 44 8.86 10.08 -1.44
CA MET A 44 9.86 9.65 -0.47
C MET A 44 10.37 8.21 -0.64
N PHE A 45 9.58 7.36 -1.29
CA PHE A 45 9.89 5.93 -1.46
C PHE A 45 10.57 5.60 -2.80
N GLY A 46 10.88 6.62 -3.62
CA GLY A 46 11.51 6.46 -4.92
C GLY A 46 10.52 6.11 -6.06
N PRO A 47 11.01 6.09 -7.31
CA PRO A 47 10.14 6.02 -8.50
C PRO A 47 9.46 4.66 -8.67
N ASN A 48 10.11 3.56 -8.29
CA ASN A 48 9.59 2.21 -8.50
C ASN A 48 8.54 1.77 -7.47
N TRP A 49 8.29 2.60 -6.46
CA TRP A 49 7.36 2.28 -5.38
C TRP A 49 5.90 2.49 -5.76
N THR A 50 5.64 3.49 -6.59
CA THR A 50 4.28 3.89 -7.00
C THR A 50 4.09 3.78 -8.50
N ASN A 51 5.11 4.12 -9.30
CA ASN A 51 5.00 4.03 -10.74
C ASN A 51 5.04 2.58 -11.19
N GLY A 52 4.21 2.25 -12.18
CA GLY A 52 4.14 0.90 -12.73
C GLY A 52 2.78 0.56 -13.30
N ILE A 53 2.61 -0.72 -13.59
CA ILE A 53 1.38 -1.30 -14.14
C ILE A 53 0.68 -2.06 -13.02
N TYR A 54 -0.60 -1.79 -12.84
CA TYR A 54 -1.47 -2.37 -11.84
C TYR A 54 -2.55 -3.21 -12.53
N ASP A 55 -2.70 -4.45 -12.08
CA ASP A 55 -3.67 -5.43 -12.59
C ASP A 55 -4.90 -5.47 -11.69
N LEU A 56 -6.08 -5.57 -12.29
CA LEU A 56 -7.34 -5.64 -11.54
C LEU A 56 -7.33 -6.85 -10.60
N ASP A 57 -7.77 -6.63 -9.36
CA ASP A 57 -7.86 -7.66 -8.32
C ASP A 57 -8.77 -8.82 -8.75
N PRO A 58 -8.22 -10.04 -8.97
CA PRO A 58 -9.02 -11.19 -9.36
C PRO A 58 -9.77 -11.81 -8.18
N GLU A 59 -9.40 -11.51 -6.94
CA GLU A 59 -10.12 -11.98 -5.75
C GLU A 59 -11.39 -11.18 -5.46
N ARG A 60 -11.68 -10.16 -6.28
CA ARG A 60 -12.87 -9.33 -6.11
C ARG A 60 -14.13 -10.17 -6.25
N MET A 61 -14.90 -10.23 -5.15
CA MET A 61 -16.14 -11.01 -5.09
C MET A 61 -17.36 -10.26 -5.64
N SER A 62 -17.29 -8.94 -5.82
CA SER A 62 -18.46 -8.11 -6.10
C SER A 62 -18.17 -6.91 -7.00
N PHE A 63 -18.99 -6.73 -8.04
CA PHE A 63 -18.92 -5.59 -8.96
C PHE A 63 -19.51 -4.28 -8.41
N VAL A 64 -20.24 -4.35 -7.28
CA VAL A 64 -20.81 -3.16 -6.63
C VAL A 64 -19.84 -2.50 -5.64
N GLU A 65 -18.77 -3.19 -5.24
CA GLU A 65 -17.70 -2.57 -4.45
C GLU A 65 -16.71 -1.84 -5.38
N PRO A 66 -16.03 -0.78 -4.92
CA PRO A 66 -15.01 -0.11 -5.73
C PRO A 66 -13.88 -1.07 -6.12
N PRO A 67 -13.46 -1.05 -7.39
CA PRO A 67 -12.36 -1.89 -7.86
C PRO A 67 -11.05 -1.55 -7.13
N ALA A 68 -10.15 -2.54 -7.11
CA ALA A 68 -8.79 -2.36 -6.65
C ALA A 68 -7.85 -3.00 -7.67
N TRP A 69 -6.65 -2.46 -7.80
CA TRP A 69 -5.63 -3.00 -8.69
C TRP A 69 -4.33 -3.24 -7.92
N GLN A 70 -3.68 -4.37 -8.14
CA GLN A 70 -2.41 -4.74 -7.54
C GLN A 70 -1.26 -4.39 -8.49
N LEU A 71 -0.19 -3.78 -7.97
CA LEU A 71 1.02 -3.51 -8.75
C LEU A 71 1.62 -4.84 -9.22
N ARG A 72 1.90 -4.96 -10.52
CA ARG A 72 2.47 -6.17 -11.14
C ARG A 72 3.89 -6.48 -10.66
N SER A 73 4.61 -5.48 -10.16
CA SER A 73 5.98 -5.65 -9.68
C SER A 73 6.00 -6.51 -8.41
N GLN A 74 6.78 -7.60 -8.43
CA GLN A 74 6.91 -8.51 -7.28
C GLN A 74 7.72 -7.92 -6.12
N MET A 75 8.37 -6.77 -6.31
CA MET A 75 9.23 -6.19 -5.27
C MET A 75 8.44 -5.60 -4.11
N TYR A 76 7.23 -5.09 -4.36
CA TYR A 76 6.45 -4.35 -3.37
C TYR A 76 4.98 -4.71 -3.45
N ASP A 77 4.39 -5.09 -2.32
CA ASP A 77 2.94 -5.25 -2.19
C ASP A 77 2.25 -3.87 -2.19
N ARG A 78 1.77 -3.47 -3.37
CA ARG A 78 1.16 -2.17 -3.61
C ARG A 78 -0.18 -2.32 -4.30
N TRP A 79 -1.15 -1.58 -3.80
CA TRP A 79 -2.54 -1.64 -4.22
C TRP A 79 -3.03 -0.23 -4.48
N LEU A 80 -3.66 -0.04 -5.64
CA LEU A 80 -4.51 1.10 -5.96
C LEU A 80 -5.93 0.78 -5.52
N TYR A 81 -6.49 1.59 -4.63
CA TYR A 81 -7.81 1.33 -4.04
C TYR A 81 -8.54 2.64 -3.72
N PHE A 82 -9.88 2.58 -3.69
CA PHE A 82 -10.74 3.67 -3.25
C PHE A 82 -10.89 3.66 -1.72
N ASP A 83 -10.69 4.76 -1.02
CA ASP A 83 -10.76 4.82 0.44
C ASP A 83 -12.12 5.34 0.97
N LEU A 84 -12.22 5.57 2.28
CA LEU A 84 -13.42 6.11 2.93
C LEU A 84 -13.57 7.63 2.80
N GLU A 85 -12.52 8.34 2.35
CA GLU A 85 -12.57 9.78 2.04
C GLU A 85 -12.95 10.03 0.58
N HIS A 86 -13.41 8.98 -0.11
CA HIS A 86 -13.76 8.98 -1.51
C HIS A 86 -12.60 9.33 -2.45
N ARG A 87 -11.37 8.96 -2.08
CA ARG A 87 -10.15 9.21 -2.85
C ARG A 87 -9.58 7.91 -3.38
N TRP A 88 -8.97 7.98 -4.55
CA TRP A 88 -8.07 6.92 -5.02
C TRP A 88 -6.74 7.02 -4.28
N ARG A 89 -6.22 5.90 -3.80
CA ARG A 89 -4.96 5.82 -3.05
C ARG A 89 -4.11 4.66 -3.51
N VAL A 90 -2.78 4.81 -3.42
CA VAL A 90 -1.84 3.67 -3.51
C VAL A 90 -1.25 3.38 -2.14
N GLY A 91 -1.34 2.14 -1.67
CA GLY A 91 -0.82 1.71 -0.37
C GLY A 91 -0.53 0.21 -0.29
N SER A 92 -0.25 -0.30 0.91
CA SER A 92 -0.11 -1.75 1.14
C SER A 92 -1.47 -2.45 1.14
N MET A 93 -1.47 -3.79 1.05
CA MET A 93 -2.67 -4.60 1.23
C MET A 93 -3.36 -4.30 2.57
N GLU A 94 -2.60 -4.08 3.65
CA GLU A 94 -3.16 -3.72 4.95
C GLU A 94 -3.99 -2.42 4.88
N TYR A 95 -3.50 -1.41 4.18
CA TYR A 95 -4.22 -0.13 4.02
C TYR A 95 -5.44 -0.26 3.11
N LYS A 96 -5.36 -1.10 2.05
CA LYS A 96 -6.50 -1.46 1.21
C LYS A 96 -7.60 -2.12 2.06
N LEU A 97 -7.25 -3.12 2.87
CA LEU A 97 -8.20 -3.86 3.72
C LEU A 97 -8.87 -2.97 4.77
N LYS A 98 -8.12 -2.04 5.36
CA LYS A 98 -8.63 -1.06 6.34
C LYS A 98 -9.24 0.18 5.70
N ARG A 99 -9.15 0.33 4.38
CA ARG A 99 -9.54 1.54 3.62
C ARG A 99 -9.05 2.82 4.28
N LYS A 100 -7.79 2.79 4.75
CA LYS A 100 -7.27 3.76 5.72
C LYS A 100 -7.07 5.15 5.06
N ALA A 101 -7.80 6.13 5.58
CA ALA A 101 -7.62 7.55 5.29
C ALA A 101 -6.18 8.03 5.61
N ALA A 102 -5.71 9.05 4.89
CA ALA A 102 -4.40 9.67 5.07
C ALA A 102 -3.19 8.70 5.05
N ALA A 103 -3.34 7.51 4.46
CA ALA A 103 -2.27 6.54 4.29
C ALA A 103 -1.87 6.39 2.81
N GLY A 104 -0.75 5.71 2.57
CA GLY A 104 -0.26 5.40 1.23
C GLY A 104 0.90 6.28 0.75
N SER A 105 1.23 6.13 -0.53
CA SER A 105 2.26 6.89 -1.24
C SER A 105 1.69 7.99 -2.14
N ILE A 106 0.49 7.80 -2.69
CA ILE A 106 -0.23 8.82 -3.47
C ILE A 106 -1.72 8.81 -3.12
N CYS A 107 -2.39 9.94 -3.31
CA CYS A 107 -3.85 10.03 -3.28
C CYS A 107 -4.38 11.03 -4.31
N SER A 108 -5.61 10.83 -4.79
CA SER A 108 -6.32 11.80 -5.62
C SER A 108 -7.09 12.83 -4.79
N GLU A 109 -7.68 13.80 -5.46
CA GLU A 109 -8.84 14.55 -4.95
C GLU A 109 -10.03 13.61 -4.64
N PRO A 110 -10.98 13.96 -3.75
CA PRO A 110 -12.20 13.18 -3.57
C PRO A 110 -12.99 13.16 -4.87
N VAL A 111 -13.51 11.98 -5.22
CA VAL A 111 -14.30 11.77 -6.44
C VAL A 111 -15.60 11.04 -6.11
N GLU A 112 -16.59 11.17 -6.98
CA GLU A 112 -17.85 10.44 -6.79
C GLU A 112 -17.69 8.93 -7.04
N PRO A 113 -18.50 8.09 -6.38
CA PRO A 113 -18.59 6.68 -6.72
C PRO A 113 -18.83 6.44 -8.22
N GLY A 114 -18.10 5.48 -8.79
CA GLY A 114 -18.07 5.21 -10.23
C GLY A 114 -16.95 5.95 -10.98
N THR A 115 -16.27 6.91 -10.37
CA THR A 115 -15.14 7.61 -11.04
C THR A 115 -13.90 6.73 -11.02
N LEU A 116 -13.40 6.31 -12.19
CA LEU A 116 -12.19 5.48 -12.28
C LEU A 116 -10.91 6.28 -11.98
N PRO A 117 -9.80 5.61 -11.61
CA PRO A 117 -8.53 6.28 -11.31
C PRO A 117 -8.00 7.13 -12.47
N SER A 118 -8.28 6.74 -13.72
CA SER A 118 -7.88 7.50 -14.90
C SER A 118 -8.64 8.82 -15.08
N ASP A 119 -9.82 8.93 -14.50
CA ASP A 119 -10.66 10.13 -14.59
C ASP A 119 -10.46 11.06 -13.37
N ALA A 120 -9.78 10.57 -12.33
CA ALA A 120 -9.44 11.34 -11.14
C ALA A 120 -8.35 12.38 -11.42
N LYS A 121 -8.46 13.54 -10.77
CA LYS A 121 -7.59 14.70 -10.94
C LYS A 121 -6.81 15.01 -9.66
N GLU A 122 -5.88 15.96 -9.81
CA GLU A 122 -5.11 16.56 -8.70
C GLU A 122 -4.49 15.53 -7.77
N TRP A 123 -3.63 14.69 -8.33
CA TRP A 123 -2.93 13.68 -7.57
C TRP A 123 -1.87 14.31 -6.67
N CYS A 124 -1.86 13.91 -5.41
CA CYS A 124 -0.86 14.28 -4.42
C CYS A 124 0.05 13.09 -4.13
N VAL A 125 1.35 13.35 -4.07
CA VAL A 125 2.39 12.36 -3.74
C VAL A 125 2.97 12.67 -2.38
N ARG A 126 3.21 11.62 -1.59
CA ARG A 126 3.78 11.76 -0.25
C ARG A 126 5.28 12.02 -0.33
N MET A 127 5.68 13.20 0.16
CA MET A 127 7.06 13.68 0.11
C MET A 127 7.84 13.35 1.39
N ASN A 128 7.15 13.21 2.53
CA ASN A 128 7.70 12.69 3.77
C ASN A 128 6.57 12.16 4.68
N TYR A 129 6.82 11.97 5.98
CA TYR A 129 5.81 11.44 6.89
C TYR A 129 4.58 12.34 7.08
N SER A 130 4.69 13.65 6.86
CA SER A 130 3.63 14.63 7.10
C SER A 130 3.19 15.39 5.84
N ASP A 131 4.05 15.49 4.83
CA ASP A 131 3.85 16.37 3.69
C ASP A 131 3.41 15.62 2.43
N TRP A 132 2.47 16.25 1.73
CA TRP A 132 1.91 15.82 0.45
C TRP A 132 2.04 16.95 -0.56
N GLU A 133 2.48 16.64 -1.77
CA GLU A 133 2.67 17.61 -2.84
C GLU A 133 1.85 17.21 -4.07
N SER A 134 1.11 18.16 -4.64
CA SER A 134 0.38 17.95 -5.88
C SER A 134 1.35 17.77 -7.05
N GLN A 135 1.19 16.68 -7.80
CA GLN A 135 2.01 16.37 -8.97
C GLN A 135 1.13 15.98 -10.14
N ASP A 136 1.56 16.34 -11.35
CA ASP A 136 0.89 15.94 -12.58
C ASP A 136 1.23 14.48 -12.92
N LEU A 137 0.39 13.56 -12.45
CA LEU A 137 0.55 12.12 -12.68
C LEU A 137 -0.17 11.69 -13.96
N LYS A 138 0.49 10.84 -14.73
CA LYS A 138 -0.12 10.18 -15.89
C LYS A 138 -0.73 8.86 -15.42
N VAL A 139 -2.02 8.90 -15.10
CA VAL A 139 -2.81 7.70 -14.75
C VAL A 139 -3.66 7.31 -15.95
N ARG A 140 -3.47 6.08 -16.45
CA ARG A 140 -4.18 5.58 -17.64
C ARG A 140 -4.82 4.23 -17.34
N ALA A 141 -6.12 4.14 -17.54
CA ALA A 141 -6.85 2.89 -17.54
C ALA A 141 -6.87 2.33 -18.97
N ARG A 142 -6.65 1.03 -19.12
CA ARG A 142 -6.71 0.32 -20.39
C ARG A 142 -7.29 -1.08 -20.21
N PRO A 143 -7.83 -1.69 -21.28
CA PRO A 143 -8.21 -3.10 -21.24
C PRO A 143 -6.99 -4.01 -21.04
N PRO A 144 -7.18 -5.18 -20.40
CA PRO A 144 -6.14 -6.18 -20.29
C PRO A 144 -5.83 -6.74 -21.68
N LYS A 145 -4.55 -6.74 -22.05
CA LYS A 145 -4.06 -7.35 -23.27
C LYS A 145 -3.89 -8.85 -23.04
N LEU A 146 -4.63 -9.63 -23.81
CA LEU A 146 -4.53 -11.08 -23.82
C LEU A 146 -3.07 -11.51 -24.10
N GLY A 147 -2.44 -12.22 -23.17
CA GLY A 147 -1.08 -12.78 -23.32
C GLY A 147 0.08 -11.93 -22.78
N GLU A 148 -0.12 -10.64 -22.49
CA GLU A 148 0.89 -9.76 -21.86
C GLU A 148 0.55 -9.49 -20.39
N ASP A 149 -0.74 -9.37 -20.10
CA ASP A 149 -1.24 -9.06 -18.77
C ASP A 149 -1.61 -10.39 -18.09
N VAL A 150 -0.76 -10.80 -17.14
CA VAL A 150 -0.99 -12.00 -16.33
C VAL A 150 -2.18 -11.71 -15.44
N VAL A 151 -3.29 -12.44 -15.63
CA VAL A 151 -4.31 -12.56 -14.59
C VAL A 151 -3.60 -13.20 -13.40
N ILE A 152 -3.26 -12.39 -12.39
CA ILE A 152 -2.52 -12.83 -11.22
C ILE A 152 -3.40 -13.86 -10.51
N GLN A 153 -3.16 -15.16 -10.72
CA GLN A 153 -3.91 -16.16 -9.97
C GLN A 153 -3.52 -16.04 -8.49
N PRO A 154 -4.49 -15.77 -7.60
CA PRO A 154 -4.20 -15.74 -6.17
C PRO A 154 -3.71 -17.13 -5.74
N GLY A 155 -2.51 -17.19 -5.16
CA GLY A 155 -1.96 -18.40 -4.54
C GLY A 155 -0.87 -19.15 -5.31
N LYS A 156 -0.38 -18.67 -6.47
CA LYS A 156 0.74 -19.33 -7.17
C LYS A 156 2.03 -18.51 -7.11
N ASN A 157 2.60 -18.45 -5.90
CA ASN A 157 4.04 -18.47 -5.60
C ASN A 157 4.24 -18.05 -4.13
N MET A 158 3.76 -18.89 -3.21
CA MET A 158 4.53 -19.18 -2.00
C MET A 158 5.22 -20.52 -2.23
N ASP A 159 6.00 -20.63 -3.30
CA ASP A 159 7.14 -21.54 -3.22
C ASP A 159 8.03 -20.94 -2.15
N ARG A 160 7.92 -21.56 -0.98
CA ARG A 160 8.90 -21.58 0.09
C ARG A 160 10.23 -21.05 -0.43
N VAL A 161 10.64 -19.88 0.05
CA VAL A 161 12.07 -19.72 0.33
C VAL A 161 12.43 -20.97 1.12
N PRO A 162 13.37 -21.81 0.67
CA PRO A 162 13.87 -22.88 1.52
C PRO A 162 14.37 -22.15 2.75
N VAL A 163 13.69 -22.34 3.87
CA VAL A 163 14.29 -22.07 5.16
C VAL A 163 15.54 -22.92 5.13
N PRO A 164 16.76 -22.34 5.11
CA PRO A 164 17.94 -23.16 5.26
C PRO A 164 17.75 -23.93 6.56
N GLU A 165 17.74 -25.26 6.46
CA GLU A 165 17.70 -26.15 7.62
C GLU A 165 18.76 -25.66 8.61
N ALA A 166 18.28 -25.15 9.74
CA ALA A 166 19.09 -24.77 10.86
C ALA A 166 19.57 -26.08 11.52
N ASP A 167 20.62 -26.66 10.96
CA ASP A 167 21.39 -27.78 11.51
C ASP A 167 22.87 -27.39 11.67
N GLU A 168 23.13 -26.16 12.10
CA GLU A 168 24.36 -25.86 12.81
C GLU A 168 23.99 -25.34 14.19
N GLU A 169 24.12 -26.21 15.19
CA GLU A 169 24.26 -25.79 16.58
C GLU A 169 25.28 -24.65 16.65
N PRO A 170 24.97 -23.52 17.30
CA PRO A 170 25.98 -22.50 17.54
C PRO A 170 27.12 -23.15 18.33
N PRO A 171 28.38 -22.96 17.94
CA PRO A 171 29.51 -23.45 18.72
C PRO A 171 29.40 -22.89 20.16
N PRO A 172 29.75 -23.69 21.18
CA PRO A 172 29.66 -23.25 22.56
C PRO A 172 30.43 -21.94 22.74
N LEU A 173 29.76 -20.97 23.37
CA LEU A 173 30.38 -19.70 23.76
C LEU A 173 31.55 -20.01 24.70
N GLU A 174 32.75 -19.97 24.13
CA GLU A 174 34.00 -20.02 24.86
C GLU A 174 34.08 -18.71 25.66
N ASN A 175 33.72 -18.78 26.94
CA ASN A 175 33.89 -17.70 27.89
C ASN A 175 35.39 -17.39 27.98
N LYS A 176 35.86 -16.44 27.18
CA LYS A 176 37.12 -15.75 27.46
C LYS A 176 36.90 -14.97 28.75
N GLU A 177 37.38 -15.53 29.85
CA GLU A 177 37.66 -14.79 31.07
C GLU A 177 38.48 -13.55 30.70
N GLU A 178 37.84 -12.38 30.76
CA GLU A 178 38.51 -11.09 30.79
C GLU A 178 39.36 -11.07 32.07
N GLU A 179 40.67 -11.22 31.91
CA GLU A 179 41.62 -10.94 32.98
C GLU A 179 41.41 -9.49 33.45
N PRO A 180 41.22 -9.24 34.76
CA PRO A 180 41.11 -7.89 35.26
C PRO A 180 42.42 -7.13 35.03
N PRO A 181 42.37 -5.83 34.68
CA PRO A 181 43.56 -5.04 34.44
C PRO A 181 44.42 -4.94 35.72
N PRO A 182 45.75 -4.87 35.58
CA PRO A 182 46.65 -4.76 36.71
C PRO A 182 46.42 -3.45 37.47
N LEU A 183 46.33 -3.57 38.79
CA LEU A 183 46.30 -2.46 39.75
C LEU A 183 47.57 -1.62 39.58
N ILE A 184 47.42 -0.41 39.02
CA ILE A 184 48.46 0.61 39.06
C ILE A 184 48.51 1.14 40.49
N SER A 185 49.47 0.63 41.27
CA SER A 185 49.88 1.21 42.54
C SER A 185 50.44 2.59 42.27
N LYS A 186 49.74 3.62 42.75
CA LYS A 186 50.33 4.94 42.98
C LYS A 186 51.18 4.82 44.24
N GLU A 187 52.51 4.78 44.08
CA GLU A 187 53.41 5.17 45.16
C GLU A 187 53.68 6.67 45.04
N GLU A 188 53.16 7.38 46.02
CA GLU A 188 53.63 8.69 46.48
C GLU A 188 55.03 8.52 47.10
N GLU A 189 56.04 9.19 46.56
CA GLU A 189 56.92 10.18 47.24
C GLU A 189 58.03 10.67 46.30
#